data_AF-A0A2H0E0X5-F1
#
_entry.id   AF-A0A2H0E0X5-F1
#
_cell.length_a   1.000
_cell.length_b   1.000
_cell.length_c   1.000
_cell.angle_alpha   90.00
_cell.angle_beta   90.00
_cell.angle_gamma   90.00
#
_symmetry.space_group_name_H-M   'P 1'
#
loop_
_entity.id
_entity.type
_entity.pdbx_description
1 polymer ?
#
loop_
_entity_poly.entity_id
_entity_poly.type
_entity_poly.pdbx_seq_one_letter_code
_entity_poly.pdbx_strand_id
1 'polypeptide(L)'
;MMTVRRRIKNIAFFGFAEFPKSSHNYQAAFGAAQLLAKSGYTIVNGGGPGIMDAATQGAESVGGETLAITFTPKDAPNFEGRYLANRVDKEIKTSNYIDRMFKLLEHADCFIIFKGGSGTISELGTAWVMAKLYYPHHKPFILYGEHWHKIIAALKTTMKLRPVELKVFKIIDEEKELIPALIEFEKEMSEFDHSHCRICKDKAFMT
;
A
#
# COMPACT_ATOMS: atom_id res chain seq x y z
N MET A 1 -3.95 10.81 29.49
CA MET A 1 -3.09 10.30 28.40
C MET A 1 -3.68 10.85 27.11
N MET A 2 -3.03 11.83 26.46
CA MET A 2 -3.56 12.41 25.22
C MET A 2 -3.51 11.33 24.14
N THR A 3 -4.67 10.84 23.72
CA THR A 3 -4.82 9.94 22.57
C THR A 3 -4.39 10.73 21.33
N VAL A 4 -3.14 10.56 20.90
CA VAL A 4 -2.70 11.04 19.59
C VAL A 4 -3.60 10.37 18.57
N ARG A 5 -4.40 11.16 17.87
CA ARG A 5 -5.33 10.67 16.85
C ARG A 5 -4.51 10.09 15.71
N ARG A 6 -4.48 8.75 15.60
CA ARG A 6 -3.84 8.02 14.49
C ARG A 6 -4.38 8.53 13.16
N ARG A 7 -3.49 9.00 12.27
CA ARG A 7 -3.83 9.50 10.92
C ARG A 7 -3.89 8.35 9.91
N ILE A 8 -2.92 7.44 9.96
CA ILE A 8 -2.85 6.25 9.11
C ILE A 8 -3.79 5.19 9.66
N LYS A 9 -4.85 4.84 8.94
CA LYS A 9 -5.81 3.81 9.37
C LYS A 9 -5.91 2.67 8.38
N ASN A 10 -5.87 3.01 7.10
CA ASN A 10 -6.02 2.06 6.00
C ASN A 10 -4.65 1.79 5.37
N ILE A 11 -4.28 0.52 5.23
CA ILE A 11 -2.99 0.14 4.65
C ILE A 11 -3.24 -0.71 3.41
N ALA A 12 -2.80 -0.20 2.25
CA ALA A 12 -2.90 -0.93 1.00
C ALA A 12 -1.73 -1.88 0.78
N PHE A 13 -2.02 -3.08 0.31
CA PHE A 13 -1.03 -4.10 -0.05
C PHE A 13 -1.00 -4.29 -1.56
N PHE A 14 0.18 -4.12 -2.16
CA PHE A 14 0.44 -4.36 -3.58
C PHE A 14 1.56 -5.37 -3.76
N GLY A 15 1.45 -6.21 -4.79
CA GLY A 15 2.47 -7.21 -5.09
C GLY A 15 2.01 -8.25 -6.10
N PHE A 16 2.84 -9.26 -6.35
CA PHE A 16 2.60 -10.26 -7.39
C PHE A 16 1.36 -11.11 -7.13
N ALA A 17 0.57 -11.35 -8.19
CA ALA A 17 -0.68 -12.10 -8.13
C ALA A 17 -0.47 -13.63 -8.05
N GLU A 18 0.69 -14.14 -8.48
CA GLU A 18 0.90 -15.59 -8.66
C GLU A 18 1.85 -16.21 -7.62
N PHE A 19 2.14 -15.52 -6.52
CA PHE A 19 2.89 -16.14 -5.42
C PHE A 19 2.07 -17.29 -4.80
N PRO A 20 2.60 -18.53 -4.74
CA PRO A 20 1.92 -19.62 -4.07
C PRO A 20 1.92 -19.39 -2.56
N LYS A 21 0.93 -19.97 -1.87
CA LYS A 21 0.80 -19.84 -0.41
C LYS A 21 2.05 -20.28 0.36
N SER A 22 2.80 -21.27 -0.15
CA SER A 22 4.04 -21.75 0.44
C SER A 22 5.25 -20.82 0.23
N SER A 23 5.15 -19.80 -0.63
CA SER A 23 6.26 -18.89 -0.90
C SER A 23 6.52 -17.95 0.28
N HIS A 24 7.79 -17.58 0.45
CA HIS A 24 8.19 -16.60 1.44
C HIS A 24 7.44 -15.27 1.30
N ASN A 25 7.24 -14.76 0.08
CA ASN A 25 6.53 -13.49 -0.14
C ASN A 25 5.05 -13.56 0.27
N TYR A 26 4.37 -14.68 0.01
CA TYR A 26 2.99 -14.85 0.46
C TYR A 26 2.91 -14.89 2.00
N GLN A 27 3.78 -15.68 2.64
CA GLN A 27 3.82 -15.79 4.10
C GLN A 27 4.16 -14.45 4.76
N ALA A 28 5.10 -13.69 4.19
CA ALA A 28 5.46 -12.36 4.66
C ALA A 28 4.29 -11.35 4.54
N ALA A 29 3.55 -11.37 3.43
CA ALA A 29 2.37 -10.52 3.28
C ALA A 29 1.25 -10.90 4.26
N PHE A 30 1.07 -12.21 4.51
CA PHE A 30 0.12 -12.71 5.50
C PHE A 30 0.49 -12.25 6.91
N GLY A 31 1.75 -12.45 7.34
CA GLY A 31 2.21 -12.08 8.67
C GLY A 31 2.19 -10.57 8.89
N ALA A 32 2.63 -9.79 7.89
CA ALA A 32 2.50 -8.34 7.87
C ALA A 32 1.05 -7.87 8.07
N ALA A 33 0.11 -8.39 7.29
CA ALA A 33 -1.30 -8.02 7.41
C ALA A 33 -1.90 -8.44 8.75
N GLN A 34 -1.55 -9.63 9.25
CA GLN A 34 -1.96 -10.10 10.57
C GLN A 34 -1.47 -9.15 11.69
N LEU A 35 -0.21 -8.75 11.66
CA LEU A 35 0.39 -7.83 12.63
C LEU A 35 -0.32 -6.46 12.63
N LEU A 36 -0.56 -5.92 11.44
CA LEU A 36 -1.22 -4.62 11.27
C LEU A 36 -2.69 -4.68 11.68
N ALA A 37 -3.43 -5.72 11.29
CA ALA A 37 -4.81 -5.92 11.71
C ALA A 37 -4.95 -6.04 13.24
N LYS A 38 -4.09 -6.84 13.90
CA LYS A 38 -4.03 -6.90 15.38
C LYS A 38 -3.78 -5.53 16.01
N SER A 39 -3.08 -4.66 15.31
CA SER A 39 -2.76 -3.29 15.74
C SER A 39 -3.85 -2.27 15.40
N GLY A 40 -4.99 -2.71 14.86
CA GLY A 40 -6.17 -1.88 14.57
C GLY A 40 -6.09 -1.11 13.24
N TYR A 41 -5.32 -1.59 12.26
CA TYR A 41 -5.33 -1.06 10.90
C TYR A 41 -6.30 -1.86 10.01
N THR A 42 -7.01 -1.18 9.11
CA THR A 42 -7.83 -1.80 8.06
C THR A 42 -6.95 -2.15 6.86
N ILE A 43 -7.07 -3.36 6.33
CA ILE A 43 -6.25 -3.82 5.19
C ILE A 43 -6.99 -3.59 3.87
N VAL A 44 -6.32 -2.93 2.93
CA VAL A 44 -6.87 -2.60 1.60
C VAL A 44 -6.09 -3.34 0.52
N ASN A 45 -6.76 -3.89 -0.49
CA ASN A 45 -6.08 -4.51 -1.64
C ASN A 45 -6.94 -4.53 -2.91
N GLY A 46 -6.40 -5.11 -3.99
CA GLY A 46 -7.07 -5.17 -5.30
C GLY A 46 -8.03 -6.34 -5.52
N GLY A 47 -8.25 -7.21 -4.52
CA GLY A 47 -9.15 -8.38 -4.59
C GLY A 47 -8.65 -9.55 -5.46
N GLY A 48 -7.37 -9.55 -5.85
CA GLY A 48 -6.75 -10.61 -6.64
C GLY A 48 -6.11 -11.73 -5.78
N PRO A 49 -5.42 -12.69 -6.42
CA PRO A 49 -4.66 -13.75 -5.74
C PRO A 49 -3.30 -13.25 -5.24
N GLY A 50 -2.46 -14.17 -4.74
CA GLY A 50 -1.08 -13.88 -4.36
C GLY A 50 -0.99 -12.96 -3.14
N ILE A 51 -0.23 -11.87 -3.24
CA ILE A 51 -0.04 -10.91 -2.13
C ILE A 51 -1.38 -10.31 -1.65
N MET A 52 -2.31 -10.06 -2.56
CA MET A 52 -3.62 -9.49 -2.21
C MET A 52 -4.45 -10.47 -1.38
N ASP A 53 -4.47 -11.76 -1.76
CA ASP A 53 -5.12 -12.82 -0.98
C ASP A 53 -4.40 -13.01 0.36
N ALA A 54 -3.06 -13.08 0.37
CA ALA A 54 -2.28 -13.20 1.61
C ALA A 54 -2.63 -12.10 2.62
N ALA A 55 -2.73 -10.85 2.15
CA ALA A 55 -3.06 -9.71 2.99
C ALA A 55 -4.48 -9.82 3.59
N THR A 56 -5.47 -10.19 2.78
CA THR A 56 -6.83 -10.44 3.26
C THR A 56 -6.85 -11.54 4.32
N GLN A 57 -6.28 -12.70 4.00
CA GLN A 57 -6.29 -13.87 4.90
C GLN A 57 -5.55 -13.57 6.21
N GLY A 58 -4.44 -12.83 6.15
CA GLY A 58 -3.67 -12.40 7.31
C GLY A 58 -4.50 -11.53 8.24
N ALA A 59 -5.20 -10.54 7.69
CA ALA A 59 -6.07 -9.66 8.44
C ALA A 59 -7.27 -10.39 9.07
N GLU A 60 -7.97 -11.22 8.29
CA GLU A 60 -9.15 -11.94 8.76
C GLU A 60 -8.82 -13.01 9.81
N SER A 61 -7.61 -13.57 9.77
CA SER A 61 -7.15 -14.55 10.78
C SER A 61 -7.18 -14.04 12.22
N VAL A 62 -7.30 -12.73 12.40
CA VAL A 62 -7.37 -12.04 13.70
C VAL A 62 -8.62 -11.19 13.85
N GLY A 63 -9.60 -11.37 12.96
CA GLY A 63 -10.84 -10.60 12.93
C GLY A 63 -10.63 -9.13 12.54
N GLY A 64 -9.57 -8.81 11.80
CA GLY A 64 -9.33 -7.47 11.28
C GLY A 64 -10.20 -7.13 10.08
N GLU A 65 -10.39 -5.83 9.84
CA GLU A 65 -11.22 -5.35 8.73
C GLU A 65 -10.49 -5.36 7.38
N THR A 66 -11.19 -5.74 6.32
CA THR A 66 -10.66 -5.78 4.95
C THR A 66 -11.51 -5.02 3.93
N LEU A 67 -10.84 -4.41 2.93
CA LEU A 67 -11.47 -3.70 1.82
C LEU A 67 -10.78 -4.07 0.50
N ALA A 68 -11.56 -4.53 -0.49
CA ALA A 68 -11.06 -4.69 -1.86
C ALA A 68 -11.59 -3.61 -2.80
N ILE A 69 -10.72 -3.10 -3.66
CA ILE A 69 -11.08 -2.27 -4.82
C ILE A 69 -10.88 -3.11 -6.09
N THR A 70 -11.97 -3.52 -6.72
CA THR A 70 -11.96 -4.51 -7.81
C THR A 70 -12.34 -3.89 -9.15
N PHE A 71 -11.87 -4.54 -10.23
CA PHE A 71 -12.24 -4.26 -11.60
C PHE A 71 -12.42 -5.61 -12.31
N THR A 72 -13.40 -5.71 -13.20
CA THR A 72 -13.63 -6.91 -14.03
C THR A 72 -13.57 -6.49 -15.50
N PRO A 73 -12.41 -6.63 -16.16
CA PRO A 73 -12.29 -6.32 -17.58
C PRO A 73 -13.03 -7.35 -18.44
N LYS A 74 -13.49 -6.91 -19.62
CA LYS A 74 -14.09 -7.78 -20.63
C LYS A 74 -13.05 -8.30 -21.64
N ASP A 75 -12.07 -7.46 -22.01
CA ASP A 75 -11.12 -7.74 -23.10
C ASP A 75 -9.65 -7.59 -22.67
N ALA A 76 -9.31 -8.07 -21.46
CA ALA A 76 -7.94 -8.05 -20.93
C ALA A 76 -7.50 -9.46 -20.48
N PRO A 77 -7.00 -10.30 -21.41
CA PRO A 77 -6.77 -11.73 -21.14
C PRO A 77 -5.66 -12.01 -20.12
N ASN A 78 -4.74 -11.06 -19.92
CA ASN A 78 -3.63 -11.18 -18.98
C ASN A 78 -3.91 -10.50 -17.62
N PHE A 79 -5.12 -10.00 -17.41
CA PHE A 79 -5.49 -9.42 -16.12
C PHE A 79 -5.78 -10.53 -15.12
N GLU A 80 -5.27 -10.40 -13.89
CA GLU A 80 -5.41 -11.40 -12.84
C GLU A 80 -6.87 -11.66 -12.43
N GLY A 81 -7.77 -10.74 -12.80
CA GLY A 81 -9.20 -10.87 -12.59
C GLY A 81 -9.59 -10.74 -11.12
N ARG A 82 -10.87 -11.00 -10.84
CA ARG A 82 -11.36 -11.18 -9.48
C ARG A 82 -11.03 -12.59 -9.03
N TYR A 83 -10.34 -12.72 -7.89
CA TYR A 83 -10.09 -14.02 -7.29
C TYR A 83 -11.20 -14.38 -6.30
N LEU A 84 -12.10 -15.29 -6.67
CA LEU A 84 -13.28 -15.64 -5.85
C LEU A 84 -12.95 -16.15 -4.45
N ALA A 85 -11.74 -16.64 -4.23
CA ALA A 85 -11.28 -17.11 -2.91
C ALA A 85 -10.79 -15.96 -2.01
N ASN A 86 -10.47 -14.78 -2.57
CA ASN A 86 -10.20 -13.58 -1.79
C ASN A 86 -11.54 -12.94 -1.40
N ARG A 87 -12.03 -13.32 -0.22
CA ARG A 87 -13.27 -12.81 0.37
C ARG A 87 -12.90 -11.69 1.31
N VAL A 88 -13.50 -10.51 1.14
CA VAL A 88 -13.25 -9.32 1.95
C VAL A 88 -14.54 -8.84 2.59
N ASP A 89 -14.44 -8.05 3.66
CA ASP A 89 -15.61 -7.49 4.34
C ASP A 89 -16.36 -6.47 3.47
N LYS A 90 -15.60 -5.65 2.73
CA LYS A 90 -16.15 -4.59 1.87
C LYS A 90 -15.51 -4.64 0.49
N GLU A 91 -16.33 -4.44 -0.55
CA GLU A 91 -15.88 -4.41 -1.95
C GLU A 91 -16.37 -3.12 -2.62
N ILE A 92 -15.47 -2.40 -3.27
CA ILE A 92 -15.79 -1.28 -4.18
C ILE A 92 -15.43 -1.71 -5.60
N LYS A 93 -16.44 -1.75 -6.47
CA LYS A 93 -16.28 -2.12 -7.88
C LYS A 93 -16.06 -0.88 -8.72
N THR A 94 -15.07 -0.93 -9.60
CA THR A 94 -14.70 0.17 -10.51
C THR A 94 -14.90 -0.21 -11.97
N SER A 95 -15.01 0.80 -12.82
CA SER A 95 -15.33 0.66 -14.25
C SER A 95 -14.15 0.29 -15.12
N ASN A 96 -12.93 0.67 -14.73
CA ASN A 96 -11.72 0.42 -15.51
C ASN A 96 -10.47 0.36 -14.59
N TYR A 97 -9.33 -0.03 -15.17
CA TYR A 97 -8.07 -0.20 -14.43
C TYR A 97 -7.55 1.11 -13.81
N ILE A 98 -7.69 2.23 -14.51
CA ILE A 98 -7.23 3.54 -14.03
C ILE A 98 -8.06 3.97 -12.83
N ASP A 99 -9.39 3.84 -12.91
CA ASP A 99 -10.30 4.12 -11.80
C ASP A 99 -9.99 3.24 -10.58
N ARG A 100 -9.72 1.94 -10.80
CA ARG A 100 -9.30 1.00 -9.74
C ARG A 100 -8.05 1.51 -9.03
N MET A 101 -7.03 1.87 -9.79
CA MET A 101 -5.75 2.34 -9.27
C MET A 101 -5.94 3.60 -8.43
N PHE A 102 -6.67 4.60 -8.92
CA PHE A 102 -6.92 5.82 -8.14
C PHE A 102 -7.78 5.56 -6.89
N LYS A 103 -8.76 4.67 -6.96
CA LYS A 103 -9.56 4.29 -5.78
C LYS A 103 -8.74 3.55 -4.74
N LEU A 104 -7.77 2.71 -5.12
CA LEU A 104 -6.82 2.12 -4.18
C LEU A 104 -6.01 3.20 -3.44
N LEU A 105 -5.56 4.23 -4.16
CA LEU A 105 -4.87 5.37 -3.56
C LEU A 105 -5.79 6.20 -2.65
N GLU A 106 -7.04 6.41 -3.03
CA GLU A 106 -8.03 7.16 -2.25
C GLU A 106 -8.39 6.48 -0.93
N HIS A 107 -8.50 5.15 -0.94
CA HIS A 107 -8.97 4.38 0.21
C HIS A 107 -7.86 3.90 1.16
N ALA A 108 -6.59 4.15 0.85
CA ALA A 108 -5.46 3.83 1.72
C ALA A 108 -4.77 5.09 2.24
N ASP A 109 -4.20 5.03 3.44
CA ASP A 109 -3.43 6.13 4.06
C ASP A 109 -1.92 5.85 3.98
N CYS A 110 -1.55 4.58 3.85
CA CYS A 110 -0.19 4.12 3.60
C CYS A 110 -0.21 2.91 2.66
N PHE A 111 0.88 2.68 1.93
CA PHE A 111 1.03 1.56 0.99
C PHE A 111 2.21 0.68 1.37
N ILE A 112 2.04 -0.63 1.32
CA ILE A 112 3.12 -1.61 1.43
C ILE A 112 3.28 -2.31 0.09
N ILE A 113 4.44 -2.11 -0.52
CA ILE A 113 4.77 -2.57 -1.87
C ILE A 113 5.69 -3.80 -1.75
N PHE A 114 5.12 -4.98 -1.97
CA PHE A 114 5.87 -6.24 -2.04
C PHE A 114 6.49 -6.44 -3.43
N LYS A 115 7.26 -7.52 -3.57
CA LYS A 115 7.75 -7.96 -4.88
C LYS A 115 6.61 -8.21 -5.85
N GLY A 116 6.73 -7.68 -7.06
CA GLY A 116 5.65 -7.72 -8.05
C GLY A 116 6.10 -7.49 -9.48
N GLY A 117 5.12 -7.52 -10.39
CA GLY A 117 5.29 -7.28 -11.82
C GLY A 117 4.91 -5.86 -12.23
N SER A 118 4.51 -5.68 -13.48
CA SER A 118 4.15 -4.36 -14.05
C SER A 118 2.98 -3.69 -13.32
N GLY A 119 1.98 -4.44 -12.85
CA GLY A 119 0.90 -3.91 -12.02
C GLY A 119 1.42 -3.22 -10.77
N THR A 120 2.22 -3.94 -9.98
CA THR A 120 2.89 -3.42 -8.76
C THR A 120 3.76 -2.19 -9.05
N ILE A 121 4.46 -2.17 -10.18
CA ILE A 121 5.23 -1.01 -10.61
C ILE A 121 4.32 0.18 -10.97
N SER A 122 3.15 -0.06 -11.56
CA SER A 122 2.19 1.01 -11.86
C SER A 122 1.61 1.65 -10.58
N GLU A 123 1.30 0.84 -9.57
CA GLU A 123 0.84 1.33 -8.27
C GLU A 123 1.96 2.09 -7.53
N LEU A 124 3.19 1.55 -7.52
CA LEU A 124 4.36 2.22 -7.00
C LEU A 124 4.62 3.56 -7.71
N GLY A 125 4.65 3.57 -9.04
CA GLY A 125 4.94 4.77 -9.82
C GLY A 125 3.92 5.88 -9.55
N THR A 126 2.65 5.50 -9.41
CA THR A 126 1.58 6.43 -9.06
C THR A 126 1.77 6.95 -7.63
N ALA A 127 1.90 6.07 -6.62
CA ALA A 127 2.13 6.49 -5.24
C ALA A 127 3.37 7.39 -5.10
N TRP A 128 4.45 7.07 -5.83
CA TRP A 128 5.71 7.81 -5.77
C TRP A 128 5.61 9.21 -6.37
N VAL A 129 5.02 9.35 -7.56
CA VAL A 129 4.78 10.66 -8.19
C VAL A 129 3.86 11.51 -7.31
N MET A 130 2.79 10.93 -6.78
CA MET A 130 1.84 11.66 -5.93
C MET A 130 2.52 12.12 -4.65
N ALA A 131 3.28 11.24 -4.00
CA ALA A 131 3.98 11.60 -2.78
C ALA A 131 4.98 12.75 -2.97
N LYS A 132 5.71 12.72 -4.08
CA LYS A 132 6.62 13.80 -4.47
C LYS A 132 5.88 15.12 -4.74
N LEU A 133 4.75 15.08 -5.45
CA LEU A 133 4.00 16.29 -5.82
C LEU A 133 3.43 17.00 -4.58
N TYR A 134 3.03 16.22 -3.57
CA TYR A 134 2.35 16.75 -2.39
C TYR A 134 3.22 16.78 -1.13
N TYR A 135 4.52 16.46 -1.23
CA TYR A 135 5.44 16.53 -0.10
C TYR A 135 5.42 17.93 0.58
N PRO A 136 5.39 18.02 1.93
CA PRO A 136 5.39 16.92 2.90
C PRO A 136 3.99 16.36 3.22
N HIS A 137 2.93 16.93 2.67
CA HIS A 137 1.54 16.52 2.86
C HIS A 137 1.17 15.33 1.95
N HIS A 138 1.78 14.17 2.16
CA HIS A 138 1.57 13.02 1.29
C HIS A 138 1.22 11.75 2.06
N LYS A 139 0.69 10.76 1.34
CA LYS A 139 0.55 9.39 1.83
C LYS A 139 1.90 8.66 1.74
N PRO A 140 2.47 8.21 2.86
CA PRO A 140 3.76 7.50 2.84
C PRO A 140 3.62 6.09 2.28
N PHE A 141 4.73 5.51 1.82
CA PHE A 141 4.77 4.10 1.42
C PHE A 141 6.03 3.38 1.88
N ILE A 142 5.90 2.07 2.03
CA ILE A 142 6.92 1.12 2.44
C ILE A 142 7.22 0.20 1.26
N LEU A 143 8.48 0.10 0.90
CA LEU A 143 8.99 -0.90 -0.02
C LEU A 143 9.45 -2.11 0.79
N TYR A 144 8.74 -3.24 0.68
CA TYR A 144 8.96 -4.42 1.52
C TYR A 144 9.86 -5.45 0.83
N GLY A 145 11.01 -5.73 1.44
CA GLY A 145 11.96 -6.78 1.11
C GLY A 145 13.22 -6.32 0.37
N GLU A 146 14.31 -7.05 0.59
CA GLU A 146 15.68 -6.66 0.23
C GLU A 146 15.91 -6.25 -1.23
N HIS A 147 15.14 -6.83 -2.15
CA HIS A 147 15.21 -6.55 -3.58
C HIS A 147 15.00 -5.07 -3.92
N TRP A 148 14.23 -4.34 -3.11
CA TRP A 148 13.99 -2.91 -3.30
C TRP A 148 15.24 -2.07 -3.12
N HIS A 149 16.18 -2.47 -2.24
CA HIS A 149 17.45 -1.77 -2.12
C HIS A 149 18.21 -1.74 -3.45
N LYS A 150 18.25 -2.87 -4.17
CA LYS A 150 18.92 -2.99 -5.47
C LYS A 150 18.20 -2.16 -6.54
N ILE A 151 16.88 -2.22 -6.59
CA ILE A 151 16.07 -1.46 -7.55
C ILE A 151 16.24 0.04 -7.34
N ILE A 152 16.07 0.52 -6.10
CA ILE A 152 16.21 1.94 -5.77
C ILE A 152 17.64 2.43 -6.00
N ALA A 153 18.66 1.61 -5.70
CA ALA A 153 20.05 1.94 -6.00
C ALA A 153 20.27 2.14 -7.51
N ALA A 154 19.73 1.24 -8.36
CA ALA A 154 19.82 1.39 -9.80
C ALA A 154 19.08 2.63 -10.31
N LEU A 155 17.89 2.94 -9.80
CA LEU A 155 17.14 4.14 -10.19
C LEU A 155 17.88 5.43 -9.79
N LYS A 156 18.49 5.46 -8.61
CA LYS A 156 19.32 6.59 -8.14
C LYS A 156 20.49 6.89 -9.07
N THR A 157 21.12 5.87 -9.64
CA THR A 157 22.30 6.04 -10.50
C THR A 157 21.96 6.26 -11.98
N THR A 158 20.81 5.76 -12.43
CA THR A 158 20.43 5.79 -13.85
C THR A 158 19.42 6.88 -14.21
N MET A 159 18.66 7.40 -13.24
CA MET A 159 17.62 8.41 -13.46
C MET A 159 17.95 9.74 -12.76
N LYS A 160 17.36 10.83 -13.27
CA LYS A 160 17.44 12.16 -12.66
C LYS A 160 16.37 12.33 -11.57
N LEU A 161 16.63 11.74 -10.40
CA LEU A 161 15.75 11.88 -9.23
C LEU A 161 16.09 13.15 -8.44
N ARG A 162 15.07 13.86 -7.98
CA ARG A 162 15.23 14.94 -6.98
C ARG A 162 15.40 14.34 -5.59
N PRO A 163 16.13 15.01 -4.67
CA PRO A 163 16.30 14.52 -3.30
C PRO A 163 14.99 14.21 -2.56
N VAL A 164 13.92 14.97 -2.83
CA VAL A 164 12.59 14.75 -2.22
C VAL A 164 11.98 13.40 -2.60
N GLU A 165 12.25 12.89 -3.81
CA GLU A 165 11.71 11.61 -4.28
C GLU A 165 12.27 10.44 -3.45
N LEU A 166 13.38 10.62 -2.75
CA LEU A 166 13.98 9.59 -1.90
C LEU A 166 13.56 9.71 -0.43
N LYS A 167 12.76 10.73 -0.08
CA LYS A 167 12.31 11.00 1.29
C LYS A 167 10.88 10.52 1.56
N VAL A 168 10.16 10.11 0.52
CA VAL A 168 8.72 9.78 0.60
C VAL A 168 8.43 8.32 0.93
N PHE A 169 9.46 7.49 1.06
CA PHE A 169 9.32 6.07 1.34
C PHE A 169 10.40 5.53 2.26
N LYS A 170 10.11 4.39 2.86
CA LYS A 170 11.07 3.57 3.62
C LYS A 170 11.21 2.22 2.96
N ILE A 171 12.41 1.64 3.02
CA ILE A 171 12.64 0.25 2.64
C ILE A 171 12.82 -0.52 3.94
N ILE A 172 12.08 -1.62 4.11
CA ILE A 172 12.22 -2.53 5.24
C ILE A 172 12.31 -3.96 4.73
N ASP A 173 12.93 -4.85 5.50
CA ASP A 173 13.15 -6.23 5.08
C ASP A 173 12.30 -7.24 5.86
N GLU A 174 11.89 -6.87 7.08
CA GLU A 174 11.17 -7.75 7.99
C GLU A 174 9.87 -7.14 8.54
N GLU A 175 8.89 -8.00 8.83
CA GLU A 175 7.58 -7.61 9.38
C GLU A 175 7.68 -6.80 10.68
N LYS A 176 8.66 -7.11 11.52
CA LYS A 176 8.87 -6.44 12.82
C LYS A 176 9.17 -4.94 12.68
N GLU A 177 9.59 -4.50 11.50
CA GLU A 177 9.94 -3.11 11.20
C GLU A 177 8.72 -2.29 10.76
N LEU A 178 7.60 -2.92 10.42
CA LEU A 178 6.40 -2.25 9.91
C LEU A 178 5.82 -1.23 10.89
N ILE A 179 5.55 -1.66 12.13
CA ILE A 179 4.96 -0.77 13.15
C ILE A 179 5.91 0.38 13.50
N PRO A 180 7.22 0.15 13.74
CA PRO A 180 8.18 1.25 13.88
C PRO A 180 8.16 2.24 12.71
N ALA A 181 8.17 1.76 11.46
CA ALA A 181 8.14 2.62 10.28
C ALA A 181 6.87 3.47 10.21
N LEU A 182 5.70 2.89 10.53
CA LEU A 182 4.42 3.60 10.57
C LEU A 182 4.37 4.66 11.68
N ILE A 183 4.93 4.37 12.86
CA ILE A 183 5.02 5.34 13.97
C ILE A 183 5.91 6.53 13.56
N GLU A 184 7.01 6.26 12.88
CA GLU A 184 7.90 7.31 12.41
C GLU A 184 7.23 8.18 11.34
N PHE A 185 6.48 7.58 10.41
CA PHE A 185 5.66 8.36 9.47
C PHE A 185 4.60 9.22 10.17
N GLU A 186 3.88 8.70 11.16
CA GLU A 186 2.92 9.48 11.94
C GLU A 186 3.57 10.66 12.64
N LYS A 187 4.79 10.47 13.16
CA LYS A 187 5.58 11.55 13.76
C LYS A 187 5.95 12.61 12.72
N GLU A 188 6.56 12.21 11.60
CA GLU A 188 6.92 13.10 10.49
C GLU A 188 5.69 13.90 9.99
N MET A 189 4.54 13.23 9.87
CA MET A 189 3.28 13.86 9.46
C MET A 189 2.75 14.85 10.50
N SER A 190 3.04 14.64 11.79
CA SER A 190 2.62 15.53 12.88
C SER A 190 3.48 16.79 13.01
N GLU A 191 4.69 16.80 12.44
CA GLU A 191 5.61 17.93 12.48
C GLU A 191 5.17 19.10 11.57
N PHE A 192 4.25 18.86 10.65
CA PHE A 192 3.72 19.88 9.73
C PHE A 192 2.28 20.26 10.13
N ASP A 193 1.98 21.56 10.19
CA ASP A 193 0.60 22.04 10.41
C ASP A 193 -0.23 21.90 9.13
N HIS A 194 -1.29 21.09 9.21
CA HIS A 194 -2.20 20.79 8.10
C HIS A 194 -3.50 21.60 8.16
N SER A 195 -3.72 22.41 9.19
CA SER A 195 -5.01 23.07 9.47
C SER A 195 -5.45 24.07 8.38
N HIS A 196 -4.50 24.62 7.62
CA HIS A 196 -4.74 25.62 6.57
C HIS A 196 -4.51 25.09 5.14
N CYS A 197 -4.18 23.81 4.98
CA CYS A 197 -3.85 23.25 3.68
C CYS A 197 -5.12 22.97 2.86
N ARG A 198 -5.33 23.75 1.79
CA ARG A 198 -6.48 23.57 0.86
C ARG A 198 -6.45 22.23 0.13
N ILE A 199 -5.28 21.60 0.05
CA ILE A 199 -5.05 20.29 -0.56
C ILE A 199 -5.55 19.16 0.36
N CYS A 200 -5.66 19.37 1.69
CA CYS A 200 -6.15 18.39 2.70
C CYS A 200 -7.60 17.94 2.52
N LYS A 201 -8.32 18.52 1.57
CA LYS A 201 -9.68 18.11 1.26
C LYS A 201 -9.74 16.97 0.23
N ASP A 202 -8.64 16.68 -0.47
CA ASP A 202 -8.62 15.65 -1.50
C ASP A 202 -8.06 14.33 -0.97
N LYS A 203 -8.99 13.41 -0.66
CA LYS A 203 -8.69 12.10 -0.08
C LYS A 203 -7.87 11.19 -1.00
N ALA A 204 -7.87 11.43 -2.31
CA ALA A 204 -7.05 10.66 -3.24
C ALA A 204 -5.54 10.89 -2.97
N PHE A 205 -5.20 12.02 -2.36
CA PHE A 205 -3.83 12.52 -2.35
C PHE A 205 -3.21 12.60 -0.96
N MET A 206 -4.02 12.71 0.10
CA MET A 206 -3.52 12.96 1.46
C MET A 206 -4.26 12.18 2.55
N THR A 207 -3.59 12.03 3.70
CA THR A 207 -4.05 11.36 4.93
C THR A 207 -4.93 12.23 5.81
#